data_AF-A0AAU8JXR0-F1
#
_entry.id   AF-A0AAU8JXR0-F1
#
_cell.length_a   1.000
_cell.length_b   1.000
_cell.length_c   1.000
_cell.angle_alpha   90.00
_cell.angle_beta   90.00
_cell.angle_gamma   90.00
#
_symmetry.space_group_name_H-M   'P 1'
#
loop_
_entity.id
_entity.type
_entity.pdbx_description
1 polymer ?
#
loop_
_entity_poly.entity_id
_entity_poly.type
_entity_poly.pdbx_seq_one_letter_code
_entity_poly.pdbx_strand_id
1 'polypeptide(L)'
;MHRWPITTDDVRGAQKMLVGIARVTPMETSRHLGALVGAPVHLKCENLQRTGSFKLRGAYLRIAGLSPVERAAGVVAASAGNHAQGVAHAASLLGVPVTVFMPLAAPLPKVAATREYGAEVRLYGATVDEALQAAQRYAESSGAVFIHPFDHWDVICGQATIGLEILEQCPEVRTIVAGVGGGGLLAGIATAVKPLRPDVKVVGVQAAAAAAYPPSLAAGRPVSLERYATMADGIMVGRPGDIPFEVVNTLADGVRTVSEEAISRALLLGLERLKMVVEPAGAVPIAALLEDPDGFEGPVVAVLSGGNIDPQLMQRVLRHGLAAAGRYLSLRVRLADRPGRLAELLAVLARVDANVLDVAHVRTDPQLGLTEVEVDLHLETKGPEHCAAVLGELRHAGYVVTT
;
A
#
# COMPACT_ATOMS: atom_id res chain seq x y z
N MET A 1 28.50 -7.10 -8.19
CA MET A 1 28.09 -5.95 -7.34
C MET A 1 27.82 -4.77 -8.24
N HIS A 2 26.59 -4.27 -8.25
CA HIS A 2 26.24 -3.06 -8.98
C HIS A 2 26.71 -1.80 -8.22
N ARG A 3 27.05 -0.73 -8.94
CA ARG A 3 27.36 0.61 -8.42
C ARG A 3 26.63 1.65 -9.26
N TRP A 4 26.44 2.86 -8.73
CA TRP A 4 25.89 3.97 -9.51
C TRP A 4 26.89 4.47 -10.56
N PRO A 5 26.42 4.85 -11.77
CA PRO A 5 25.07 4.62 -12.30
C PRO A 5 24.84 3.16 -12.67
N ILE A 6 23.67 2.61 -12.30
CA ILE A 6 23.20 1.32 -12.85
C ILE A 6 22.91 1.54 -14.33
N THR A 7 23.52 0.74 -15.20
CA THR A 7 23.36 0.86 -16.65
C THR A 7 22.16 0.08 -17.16
N THR A 8 21.68 0.40 -18.36
CA THR A 8 20.63 -0.40 -19.04
C THR A 8 21.03 -1.87 -19.20
N ASP A 9 22.32 -2.15 -19.42
CA ASP A 9 22.81 -3.53 -19.58
C ASP A 9 22.82 -4.29 -18.26
N ASP A 10 23.07 -3.62 -17.13
CA ASP A 10 22.89 -4.21 -15.80
C ASP A 10 21.43 -4.62 -15.58
N VAL A 11 20.47 -3.74 -15.93
CA VAL A 11 19.04 -4.04 -15.77
C VAL A 11 18.59 -5.18 -16.70
N ARG A 12 19.10 -5.22 -17.94
CA ARG A 12 18.86 -6.35 -18.86
C ARG A 12 19.49 -7.65 -18.35
N GLY A 13 20.65 -7.57 -17.71
CA GLY A 13 21.28 -8.69 -17.00
C GLY A 13 20.40 -9.22 -15.87
N ALA A 14 19.86 -8.32 -15.05
CA ALA A 14 18.90 -8.65 -14.00
C ALA A 14 17.62 -9.30 -14.58
N GLN A 15 17.07 -8.75 -15.67
CA GLN A 15 15.89 -9.30 -16.35
C GLN A 15 16.14 -10.74 -16.80
N LYS A 16 17.31 -11.02 -17.40
CA LYS A 16 17.72 -12.39 -17.80
C LYS A 16 17.83 -13.33 -16.60
N MET A 17 18.41 -12.89 -15.50
CA MET A 17 18.54 -13.70 -14.27
C MET A 17 17.19 -14.02 -13.62
N LEU A 18 16.17 -13.19 -13.83
CA LEU A 18 14.84 -13.37 -13.27
C LEU A 18 13.91 -14.22 -14.13
N VAL A 19 14.32 -14.64 -15.33
CA VAL A 19 13.54 -15.54 -16.19
C VAL A 19 13.28 -16.87 -15.47
N GLY A 20 12.01 -17.28 -15.40
CA GLY A 20 11.57 -18.48 -14.69
C GLY A 20 11.48 -18.33 -13.17
N ILE A 21 11.96 -17.21 -12.62
CA ILE A 21 11.97 -16.88 -11.20
C ILE A 21 10.85 -15.89 -10.89
N ALA A 22 10.92 -14.69 -11.47
CA ALA A 22 9.85 -13.70 -11.41
C ALA A 22 8.92 -13.87 -12.61
N ARG A 23 7.62 -13.64 -12.41
CA ARG A 23 6.65 -13.52 -13.50
C ARG A 23 6.86 -12.19 -14.18
N VAL A 24 6.77 -12.16 -15.51
CA VAL A 24 6.38 -10.94 -16.22
C VAL A 24 4.92 -10.71 -15.89
N THR A 25 4.66 -9.75 -15.01
CA THR A 25 3.31 -9.54 -14.48
C THR A 25 2.39 -8.91 -15.54
N PRO A 26 1.09 -9.21 -15.50
CA PRO A 26 0.13 -8.61 -16.44
C PRO A 26 0.12 -7.08 -16.38
N MET A 27 -0.19 -6.48 -17.52
CA MET A 27 -0.52 -5.07 -17.65
C MET A 27 -2.02 -4.96 -17.95
N GLU A 28 -2.82 -4.75 -16.92
CA GLU A 28 -4.28 -4.64 -17.08
C GLU A 28 -4.68 -3.21 -17.46
N THR A 29 -5.91 -3.03 -17.97
CA THR A 29 -6.45 -1.70 -18.30
C THR A 29 -7.62 -1.35 -17.41
N SER A 30 -7.81 -0.06 -17.11
CA SER A 30 -8.98 0.42 -16.38
C SER A 30 -9.70 1.51 -17.16
N ARG A 31 -10.85 1.16 -17.75
CA ARG A 31 -11.71 2.14 -18.43
C ARG A 31 -12.26 3.19 -17.48
N HIS A 32 -12.55 2.80 -16.24
CA HIS A 32 -13.08 3.72 -15.23
C HIS A 32 -12.03 4.77 -14.83
N LEU A 33 -10.80 4.33 -14.53
CA LEU A 33 -9.71 5.28 -14.24
C LEU A 33 -9.32 6.07 -15.47
N GLY A 34 -9.37 5.47 -16.66
CA GLY A 34 -9.08 6.19 -17.90
C GLY A 34 -10.09 7.28 -18.23
N ALA A 35 -11.38 7.05 -17.97
CA ALA A 35 -12.41 8.09 -18.08
C ALA A 35 -12.23 9.20 -17.05
N LEU A 36 -11.78 8.85 -15.83
CA LEU A 36 -11.53 9.82 -14.77
C LEU A 36 -10.33 10.72 -15.08
N VAL A 37 -9.22 10.15 -15.54
CA VAL A 37 -7.97 10.88 -15.88
C VAL A 37 -8.05 11.56 -17.25
N GLY A 38 -9.03 11.19 -18.08
CA GLY A 38 -9.15 11.69 -19.45
C GLY A 38 -8.12 11.11 -20.44
N ALA A 39 -7.42 10.03 -20.05
CA ALA A 39 -6.41 9.35 -20.87
C ALA A 39 -6.32 7.86 -20.51
N PRO A 40 -5.73 6.98 -21.35
CA PRO A 40 -5.60 5.56 -21.02
C PRO A 40 -4.85 5.31 -19.71
N VAL A 41 -5.42 4.46 -18.84
CA VAL A 41 -4.80 4.04 -17.57
C VAL A 41 -4.58 2.54 -17.60
N HIS A 42 -3.33 2.16 -17.40
CA HIS A 42 -2.83 0.79 -17.32
C HIS A 42 -2.37 0.48 -15.89
N LEU A 43 -2.41 -0.80 -15.52
CA LEU A 43 -2.11 -1.29 -14.19
C LEU A 43 -1.00 -2.34 -14.29
N LYS A 44 0.18 -2.03 -13.77
CA LYS A 44 1.27 -3.01 -13.68
C LYS A 44 1.09 -3.87 -12.43
N CYS A 45 0.62 -5.10 -12.61
CA CYS A 45 0.05 -5.94 -11.55
C CYS A 45 1.11 -6.73 -10.75
N GLU A 46 2.04 -6.05 -10.06
CA GLU A 46 3.02 -6.70 -9.19
C GLU A 46 2.40 -7.38 -7.96
N ASN A 47 1.14 -7.07 -7.62
CA ASN A 47 0.33 -7.84 -6.66
C ASN A 47 0.11 -9.30 -7.09
N LEU A 48 0.25 -9.63 -8.37
CA LEU A 48 0.17 -11.00 -8.92
C LEU A 48 1.53 -11.69 -9.08
N GLN A 49 2.61 -11.04 -8.64
CA GLN A 49 3.93 -11.64 -8.60
C GLN A 49 3.94 -12.83 -7.62
N ARG A 50 4.90 -13.74 -7.76
CA ARG A 50 5.21 -14.71 -6.70
C ARG A 50 5.44 -13.96 -5.39
N THR A 51 5.02 -14.55 -4.28
CA THR A 51 4.97 -13.92 -2.94
C THR A 51 4.04 -12.70 -2.84
N GLY A 52 3.21 -12.43 -3.85
CA GLY A 52 2.17 -11.38 -3.80
C GLY A 52 2.69 -9.94 -3.91
N SER A 53 3.96 -9.73 -4.27
CA SER A 53 4.53 -8.38 -4.45
C SER A 53 5.81 -8.36 -5.28
N PHE A 54 6.25 -7.16 -5.67
CA PHE A 54 7.48 -6.97 -6.43
C PHE A 54 8.78 -7.41 -5.72
N LYS A 55 8.77 -7.60 -4.39
CA LYS A 55 9.98 -7.73 -3.56
C LYS A 55 10.88 -8.90 -3.93
N LEU A 56 10.32 -9.96 -4.54
CA LEU A 56 11.08 -11.11 -5.01
C LEU A 56 12.21 -10.71 -5.98
N ARG A 57 11.98 -9.73 -6.85
CA ARG A 57 12.91 -9.38 -7.94
C ARG A 57 14.27 -8.94 -7.40
N GLY A 58 14.30 -7.90 -6.57
CA GLY A 58 15.54 -7.44 -5.94
C GLY A 58 16.10 -8.38 -4.87
N ALA A 59 15.24 -9.10 -4.13
CA ALA A 59 15.72 -10.08 -3.16
C ALA A 59 16.49 -11.22 -3.86
N TYR A 60 15.93 -11.77 -4.93
CA TYR A 60 16.58 -12.80 -5.72
C TYR A 60 17.88 -12.30 -6.35
N LEU A 61 17.88 -11.11 -6.96
CA LEU A 61 19.10 -10.57 -7.58
C LEU A 61 20.23 -10.41 -6.55
N ARG A 62 19.92 -9.89 -5.35
CA ARG A 62 20.92 -9.73 -4.29
C ARG A 62 21.47 -11.07 -3.82
N ILE A 63 20.61 -12.05 -3.53
CA ILE A 63 21.03 -13.36 -3.00
C ILE A 63 21.75 -14.16 -4.09
N ALA A 64 21.31 -14.05 -5.36
CA ALA A 64 21.95 -14.67 -6.50
C ALA A 64 23.38 -14.15 -6.74
N GLY A 65 23.63 -12.88 -6.40
CA GLY A 65 24.95 -12.24 -6.50
C GLY A 65 25.92 -12.56 -5.36
N LEU A 66 25.51 -13.31 -4.34
CA LEU A 66 26.37 -13.66 -3.22
C LEU A 66 27.46 -14.67 -3.62
N SER A 67 28.65 -14.49 -3.06
CA SER A 67 29.75 -15.43 -3.17
C SER A 67 29.42 -16.77 -2.50
N PRO A 68 30.14 -17.87 -2.82
CA PRO A 68 29.92 -19.16 -2.16
C PRO A 68 30.07 -19.10 -0.63
N VAL A 69 31.00 -18.29 -0.13
CA VAL A 69 31.22 -18.11 1.31
C VAL A 69 30.04 -17.40 1.97
N GLU A 70 29.56 -16.30 1.37
CA GLU A 70 28.37 -15.58 1.85
C GLU A 70 27.12 -16.46 1.82
N ARG A 71 26.93 -17.26 0.76
CA ARG A 71 25.81 -18.20 0.66
C ARG A 71 25.85 -19.29 1.72
N ALA A 72 27.03 -19.82 2.02
CA ALA A 72 27.22 -20.82 3.07
C ALA A 72 26.94 -20.25 4.47
N ALA A 73 27.25 -18.97 4.70
CA ALA A 73 26.91 -18.26 5.93
C ALA A 73 25.40 -17.95 6.07
N GLY A 74 24.64 -18.06 4.98
CA GLY A 74 23.21 -17.77 4.94
C GLY A 74 22.89 -16.28 4.86
N VAL A 75 21.59 -15.98 4.85
CA VAL A 75 21.08 -14.62 4.75
C VAL A 75 20.13 -14.31 5.89
N VAL A 76 20.05 -13.03 6.25
CA VAL A 76 19.13 -12.53 7.27
C VAL A 76 18.38 -11.30 6.79
N ALA A 77 17.10 -11.20 7.13
CA ALA A 77 16.29 -10.01 6.89
C ALA A 77 15.44 -9.67 8.12
N ALA A 78 14.98 -8.42 8.18
CA ALA A 78 13.95 -7.99 9.13
C ALA A 78 12.80 -7.34 8.37
N SER A 79 11.59 -7.89 8.52
CA SER A 79 10.37 -7.32 7.96
C SER A 79 9.17 -8.11 8.47
N ALA A 80 8.07 -7.42 8.80
CA ALA A 80 6.79 -8.08 9.09
C ALA A 80 5.99 -8.39 7.80
N GLY A 81 6.54 -8.19 6.60
CA GLY A 81 5.76 -8.10 5.35
C GLY A 81 6.44 -8.61 4.09
N ASN A 82 6.18 -7.92 2.98
CA ASN A 82 6.54 -8.35 1.62
C ASN A 82 8.03 -8.68 1.43
N HIS A 83 8.90 -7.94 2.12
CA HIS A 83 10.33 -8.19 2.04
C HIS A 83 10.73 -9.52 2.66
N ALA A 84 10.15 -9.87 3.82
CA ALA A 84 10.40 -11.18 4.46
C ALA A 84 10.03 -12.34 3.53
N GLN A 85 8.85 -12.28 2.90
CA GLN A 85 8.41 -13.31 1.97
C GLN A 85 9.27 -13.34 0.69
N GLY A 86 9.63 -12.18 0.15
CA GLY A 86 10.51 -12.06 -1.01
C GLY A 86 11.90 -12.67 -0.76
N VAL A 87 12.51 -12.37 0.39
CA VAL A 87 13.82 -12.94 0.80
C VAL A 87 13.71 -14.43 1.07
N ALA A 88 12.69 -14.87 1.82
CA ALA A 88 12.50 -16.29 2.13
C ALA A 88 12.35 -17.12 0.84
N HIS A 89 11.49 -16.68 -0.07
CA HIS A 89 11.28 -17.39 -1.33
C HIS A 89 12.52 -17.37 -2.22
N ALA A 90 13.20 -16.22 -2.35
CA ALA A 90 14.43 -16.12 -3.12
C ALA A 90 15.55 -17.03 -2.58
N ALA A 91 15.75 -17.04 -1.26
CA ALA A 91 16.75 -17.89 -0.61
C ALA A 91 16.43 -19.38 -0.80
N SER A 92 15.16 -19.77 -0.68
CA SER A 92 14.69 -21.12 -0.92
C SER A 92 14.97 -21.61 -2.35
N LEU A 93 14.66 -20.79 -3.36
CA LEU A 93 14.97 -21.09 -4.76
C LEU A 93 16.47 -21.27 -5.03
N LEU A 94 17.31 -20.62 -4.23
CA LEU A 94 18.76 -20.64 -4.36
C LEU A 94 19.45 -21.63 -3.40
N GLY A 95 18.70 -22.36 -2.57
CA GLY A 95 19.23 -23.27 -1.56
C GLY A 95 20.06 -22.59 -0.47
N VAL A 96 19.79 -21.31 -0.16
CA VAL A 96 20.53 -20.52 0.83
C VAL A 96 19.76 -20.51 2.16
N PRO A 97 20.40 -20.84 3.31
CA PRO A 97 19.77 -20.72 4.61
C PRO A 97 19.29 -19.29 4.88
N VAL A 98 18.08 -19.13 5.41
CA VAL A 98 17.49 -17.82 5.64
C VAL A 98 16.84 -17.72 7.01
N THR A 99 17.24 -16.68 7.75
CA THR A 99 16.62 -16.29 9.03
C THR A 99 15.88 -14.97 8.84
N VAL A 100 14.63 -14.89 9.31
CA VAL A 100 13.83 -13.66 9.23
C VAL A 100 13.40 -13.22 10.62
N PHE A 101 13.74 -11.98 10.98
CA PHE A 101 13.26 -11.34 12.20
C PHE A 101 11.96 -10.59 11.92
N MET A 102 10.94 -10.86 12.74
CA MET A 102 9.64 -10.19 12.67
C MET A 102 9.24 -9.72 14.08
N PRO A 103 8.49 -8.62 14.24
CA PRO A 103 7.98 -8.22 15.54
C PRO A 103 7.01 -9.27 16.11
N LEU A 104 6.85 -9.31 17.43
CA LEU A 104 5.95 -10.24 18.11
C LEU A 104 4.49 -10.11 17.65
N ALA A 105 4.07 -8.90 17.29
CA ALA A 105 2.73 -8.59 16.80
C ALA A 105 2.57 -8.76 15.27
N ALA A 106 3.54 -9.37 14.58
CA ALA A 106 3.45 -9.59 13.13
C ALA A 106 2.19 -10.40 12.77
N PRO A 107 1.45 -10.04 11.70
CA PRO A 107 0.26 -10.77 11.31
C PRO A 107 0.54 -12.26 11.05
N LEU A 108 -0.26 -13.13 11.66
CA LEU A 108 -0.09 -14.59 11.57
C LEU A 108 -0.01 -15.10 10.11
N PRO A 109 -0.82 -14.62 9.15
CA PRO A 109 -0.70 -15.06 7.76
C PRO A 109 0.68 -14.74 7.15
N LYS A 110 1.27 -13.59 7.51
CA LYS A 110 2.59 -13.18 7.01
C LYS A 110 3.71 -14.05 7.62
N VAL A 111 3.60 -14.38 8.91
CA VAL A 111 4.52 -15.30 9.60
C VAL A 111 4.44 -16.71 9.00
N ALA A 112 3.22 -17.21 8.78
CA ALA A 112 2.99 -18.54 8.20
C ALA A 112 3.58 -18.64 6.78
N ALA A 113 3.27 -17.69 5.89
CA ALA A 113 3.80 -17.65 4.54
C ALA A 113 5.34 -17.60 4.50
N THR A 114 5.98 -16.80 5.37
CA THR A 114 7.44 -16.74 5.46
C THR A 114 8.05 -18.08 5.88
N ARG A 115 7.43 -18.81 6.81
CA ARG A 115 7.87 -20.16 7.21
C ARG A 115 7.67 -21.19 6.11
N GLU A 116 6.54 -21.13 5.40
CA GLU A 116 6.23 -22.03 4.28
C GLU A 116 7.24 -21.89 3.13
N TYR A 117 7.78 -20.68 2.93
CA TYR A 117 8.88 -20.46 2.00
C TYR A 117 10.24 -20.99 2.50
N GLY A 118 10.32 -21.58 3.68
CA GLY A 118 11.52 -22.26 4.20
C GLY A 118 12.41 -21.39 5.10
N ALA A 119 11.92 -20.24 5.58
CA ALA A 119 12.69 -19.40 6.49
C ALA A 119 12.52 -19.76 7.97
N GLU A 120 13.63 -19.66 8.70
CA GLU A 120 13.62 -19.66 10.16
C GLU A 120 13.11 -18.30 10.65
N VAL A 121 11.85 -18.24 11.07
CA VAL A 121 11.26 -17.01 11.59
C VAL A 121 11.52 -16.85 13.09
N ARG A 122 12.20 -15.77 13.47
CA ARG A 122 12.44 -15.36 14.85
C ARG A 122 11.57 -14.15 15.19
N LEU A 123 10.64 -14.34 16.12
CA LEU A 123 9.81 -13.24 16.61
C LEU A 123 10.59 -12.48 17.70
N TYR A 124 10.83 -11.19 17.50
CA TYR A 124 11.63 -10.37 18.39
C TYR A 124 11.14 -8.92 18.41
N GLY A 125 11.04 -8.36 19.61
CA GLY A 125 10.69 -6.96 19.82
C GLY A 125 9.22 -6.63 19.58
N ALA A 126 8.83 -5.45 20.05
CA ALA A 126 7.49 -4.90 19.86
C ALA A 126 7.36 -4.20 18.49
N THR A 127 8.46 -3.70 17.94
CA THR A 127 8.50 -2.85 16.75
C THR A 127 9.33 -3.47 15.62
N VAL A 128 9.09 -3.01 14.39
CA VAL A 128 9.92 -3.41 13.23
C VAL A 128 11.36 -2.94 13.40
N ASP A 129 11.59 -1.79 14.02
CA ASP A 129 12.93 -1.26 14.28
C ASP A 129 13.72 -2.15 15.26
N GLU A 130 13.07 -2.66 16.31
CA GLU A 130 13.70 -3.63 17.23
C GLU A 130 14.05 -4.94 16.52
N ALA A 131 13.16 -5.45 15.66
CA ALA A 131 13.42 -6.63 14.83
C ALA A 131 14.58 -6.39 13.85
N LEU A 132 14.69 -5.18 13.29
CA LEU A 132 15.78 -4.76 12.41
C LEU A 132 17.13 -4.76 13.13
N GLN A 133 17.19 -4.14 14.32
CA GLN A 133 18.39 -4.15 15.14
C GLN A 133 18.80 -5.58 15.54
N ALA A 134 17.84 -6.45 15.84
CA ALA A 134 18.12 -7.86 16.13
C ALA A 134 18.69 -8.61 14.93
N ALA A 135 18.14 -8.38 13.72
CA ALA A 135 18.67 -8.95 12.48
C ALA A 135 20.10 -8.47 12.18
N GLN A 136 20.41 -7.19 12.43
CA GLN A 136 21.76 -6.64 12.23
C GLN A 136 22.76 -7.28 13.21
N ARG A 137 22.42 -7.36 14.50
CA ARG A 137 23.26 -8.07 15.49
C ARG A 137 23.46 -9.55 15.12
N TYR A 138 22.41 -10.21 14.63
CA TYR A 138 22.51 -11.58 14.15
C TYR A 138 23.50 -11.70 12.99
N ALA A 139 23.37 -10.84 11.98
CA ALA A 139 24.29 -10.78 10.83
C ALA A 139 25.75 -10.63 11.28
N GLU A 140 26.03 -9.71 12.21
CA GLU A 140 27.37 -9.48 12.77
C GLU A 140 27.91 -10.72 13.49
N SER A 141 27.06 -11.39 14.28
CA SER A 141 27.49 -12.54 15.09
C SER A 141 27.61 -13.86 14.30
N SER A 142 26.77 -14.09 13.29
CA SER A 142 26.70 -15.35 12.54
C SER A 142 27.46 -15.30 11.22
N GLY A 143 27.83 -14.11 10.74
CA GLY A 143 28.36 -13.90 9.39
C GLY A 143 27.30 -13.96 8.29
N ALA A 144 26.02 -14.09 8.63
CA ALA A 144 24.94 -14.11 7.65
C ALA A 144 24.82 -12.75 6.97
N VAL A 145 24.54 -12.74 5.67
CA VAL A 145 24.43 -11.48 4.92
C VAL A 145 23.07 -10.85 5.16
N PHE A 146 23.07 -9.61 5.67
CA PHE A 146 21.85 -8.83 5.82
C PHE A 146 21.31 -8.37 4.45
N ILE A 147 20.08 -8.76 4.14
CA ILE A 147 19.40 -8.39 2.90
C ILE A 147 18.50 -7.18 3.16
N HIS A 148 18.98 -6.00 2.81
CA HIS A 148 18.26 -4.75 3.03
C HIS A 148 16.99 -4.66 2.16
N PRO A 149 15.85 -4.14 2.67
CA PRO A 149 14.57 -4.10 1.94
C PRO A 149 14.52 -3.16 0.72
N PHE A 150 15.41 -2.19 0.61
CA PHE A 150 15.41 -1.20 -0.48
C PHE A 150 16.78 -0.54 -0.73
N ASP A 151 17.50 -0.21 0.34
CA ASP A 151 18.79 0.50 0.31
C ASP A 151 19.99 -0.36 -0.12
N HIS A 152 19.94 -0.90 -1.34
CA HIS A 152 21.04 -1.67 -1.94
C HIS A 152 20.95 -1.67 -3.47
N TRP A 153 22.08 -1.52 -4.16
CA TRP A 153 22.11 -1.46 -5.63
C TRP A 153 21.55 -2.71 -6.31
N ASP A 154 21.95 -3.92 -5.89
CA ASP A 154 21.36 -5.16 -6.42
C ASP A 154 19.84 -5.24 -6.20
N VAL A 155 19.33 -4.70 -5.08
CA VAL A 155 17.89 -4.68 -4.83
C VAL A 155 17.20 -3.75 -5.82
N ILE A 156 17.72 -2.53 -6.00
CA ILE A 156 17.23 -1.53 -6.96
C ILE A 156 17.29 -2.06 -8.39
N CYS A 157 18.40 -2.68 -8.79
CA CYS A 157 18.59 -3.26 -10.12
C CYS A 157 17.55 -4.35 -10.41
N GLY A 158 17.22 -5.19 -9.41
CA GLY A 158 16.14 -6.17 -9.56
C GLY A 158 14.79 -5.51 -9.75
N GLN A 159 14.50 -4.43 -9.01
CA GLN A 159 13.23 -3.71 -9.17
C GLN A 159 13.15 -2.94 -10.50
N ALA A 160 14.30 -2.52 -11.05
CA ALA A 160 14.40 -1.83 -12.31
C ALA A 160 13.86 -2.65 -13.50
N THR A 161 13.84 -3.98 -13.39
CA THR A 161 13.23 -4.86 -14.40
C THR A 161 11.75 -4.55 -14.64
N ILE A 162 11.03 -4.02 -13.65
CA ILE A 162 9.64 -3.57 -13.79
C ILE A 162 9.56 -2.42 -14.80
N GLY A 163 10.51 -1.50 -14.79
CA GLY A 163 10.56 -0.38 -15.74
C GLY A 163 10.75 -0.86 -17.18
N LEU A 164 11.59 -1.86 -17.40
CA LEU A 164 11.75 -2.47 -18.74
C LEU A 164 10.45 -3.15 -19.19
N GLU A 165 9.82 -3.95 -18.32
CA GLU A 165 8.54 -4.59 -18.64
C GLU A 165 7.45 -3.56 -18.96
N ILE A 166 7.40 -2.43 -18.24
CA ILE A 166 6.45 -1.34 -18.52
C ILE A 166 6.68 -0.77 -19.92
N LEU A 167 7.93 -0.46 -20.29
CA LEU A 167 8.24 0.09 -21.62
C LEU A 167 7.98 -0.90 -22.76
N GLU A 168 8.14 -2.20 -22.51
CA GLU A 168 7.80 -3.25 -23.46
C GLU A 168 6.27 -3.43 -23.61
N GLN A 169 5.53 -3.39 -22.50
CA GLN A 169 4.08 -3.65 -22.47
C GLN A 169 3.22 -2.42 -22.80
N CYS A 170 3.73 -1.20 -22.61
CA CYS A 170 3.07 0.06 -22.96
C CYS A 170 4.13 1.06 -23.51
N PRO A 171 4.59 0.89 -24.76
CA PRO A 171 5.59 1.76 -25.36
C PRO A 171 5.17 3.24 -25.43
N GLU A 172 3.87 3.52 -25.47
CA GLU A 172 3.28 4.85 -25.53
C GLU A 172 3.14 5.55 -24.17
N VAL A 173 3.55 4.91 -23.07
CA VAL A 173 3.45 5.48 -21.71
C VAL A 173 4.03 6.89 -21.64
N ARG A 174 3.38 7.76 -20.89
CA ARG A 174 3.80 9.15 -20.62
C ARG A 174 4.05 9.40 -19.15
N THR A 175 3.32 8.72 -18.27
CA THR A 175 3.54 8.78 -16.82
C THR A 175 3.49 7.40 -16.17
N ILE A 176 4.46 7.09 -15.32
CA ILE A 176 4.51 5.90 -14.47
C ILE A 176 4.38 6.36 -13.02
N VAL A 177 3.42 5.79 -12.29
CA VAL A 177 3.11 6.14 -10.90
C VAL A 177 3.35 4.93 -10.00
N ALA A 178 4.19 5.09 -8.97
CA ALA A 178 4.55 3.99 -8.06
C ALA A 178 4.60 4.43 -6.59
N GLY A 179 4.24 3.52 -5.69
CA GLY A 179 4.32 3.76 -4.24
C GLY A 179 5.76 3.86 -3.73
N VAL A 180 5.98 4.70 -2.73
CA VAL A 180 7.30 5.02 -2.18
C VAL A 180 7.34 4.81 -0.66
N GLY A 181 8.00 3.74 -0.23
CA GLY A 181 8.47 3.60 1.16
C GLY A 181 9.88 4.17 1.28
N GLY A 182 10.87 3.29 1.43
CA GLY A 182 12.28 3.67 1.41
C GLY A 182 12.88 3.98 0.02
N GLY A 183 12.07 3.91 -1.06
CA GLY A 183 12.45 4.37 -2.41
C GLY A 183 12.90 3.34 -3.43
N GLY A 184 13.27 2.13 -3.03
CA GLY A 184 13.92 1.16 -3.94
C GLY A 184 13.12 0.80 -5.20
N LEU A 185 11.78 0.77 -5.13
CA LEU A 185 10.92 0.54 -6.29
C LEU A 185 10.98 1.71 -7.28
N LEU A 186 10.75 2.93 -6.80
CA LEU A 186 10.75 4.14 -7.63
C LEU A 186 12.14 4.38 -8.24
N ALA A 187 13.19 4.24 -7.45
CA ALA A 187 14.58 4.35 -7.91
C ALA A 187 14.88 3.34 -9.03
N GLY A 188 14.46 2.08 -8.86
CA GLY A 188 14.64 1.03 -9.87
C GLY A 188 13.92 1.38 -11.17
N ILE A 189 12.63 1.72 -11.09
CA ILE A 189 11.84 2.11 -12.27
C ILE A 189 12.49 3.32 -12.96
N ALA A 190 12.85 4.37 -12.23
CA ALA A 190 13.46 5.57 -12.81
C ALA A 190 14.79 5.25 -13.53
N THR A 191 15.61 4.37 -12.95
CA THR A 191 16.90 3.94 -13.52
C THR A 191 16.71 3.17 -14.84
N ALA A 192 15.69 2.33 -14.95
CA ALA A 192 15.40 1.63 -16.20
C ALA A 192 14.79 2.54 -17.26
N VAL A 193 13.91 3.45 -16.84
CA VAL A 193 13.07 4.23 -17.75
C VAL A 193 13.81 5.44 -18.30
N LYS A 194 14.42 6.27 -17.44
CA LYS A 194 14.97 7.58 -17.85
C LYS A 194 16.06 7.51 -18.92
N PRO A 195 17.00 6.53 -18.90
CA PRO A 195 18.00 6.41 -19.97
C PRO A 195 17.41 6.04 -21.34
N LEU A 196 16.28 5.33 -21.36
CA LEU A 196 15.63 4.85 -22.59
C LEU A 196 14.57 5.84 -23.11
N ARG A 197 13.84 6.46 -22.18
CA ARG A 197 12.68 7.30 -22.41
C ARG A 197 12.68 8.48 -21.43
N PRO A 198 13.56 9.48 -21.64
CA PRO A 198 13.67 10.63 -20.75
C PRO A 198 12.40 11.50 -20.73
N ASP A 199 11.56 11.39 -21.76
CA ASP A 199 10.27 12.06 -21.88
C ASP A 199 9.18 11.49 -20.97
N VAL A 200 9.35 10.27 -20.43
CA VAL A 200 8.37 9.63 -19.54
C VAL A 200 8.55 10.14 -18.12
N LYS A 201 7.46 10.60 -17.51
CA LYS A 201 7.42 11.02 -16.10
C LYS A 201 7.37 9.79 -15.19
N VAL A 202 8.20 9.75 -14.16
CA VAL A 202 8.24 8.72 -13.12
C VAL A 202 7.94 9.39 -11.78
N VAL A 203 6.73 9.18 -11.28
CA VAL A 203 6.17 9.89 -10.11
C VAL A 203 6.01 8.92 -8.94
N GLY A 204 6.57 9.31 -7.80
CA GLY A 204 6.39 8.61 -6.54
C GLY A 204 5.11 9.02 -5.81
N VAL A 205 4.53 8.10 -5.02
CA VAL A 205 3.39 8.40 -4.15
C VAL A 205 3.63 7.86 -2.74
N GLN A 206 3.42 8.69 -1.71
CA GLN A 206 3.43 8.31 -0.30
C GLN A 206 2.07 8.53 0.35
N ALA A 207 1.79 7.79 1.43
CA ALA A 207 0.73 8.19 2.35
C ALA A 207 1.16 9.49 3.06
N ALA A 208 0.29 10.50 3.10
CA ALA A 208 0.61 11.81 3.68
C ALA A 208 1.11 11.71 5.13
N ALA A 209 0.49 10.82 5.92
CA ALA A 209 0.84 10.58 7.32
C ALA A 209 2.17 9.83 7.54
N ALA A 210 2.85 9.40 6.47
CA ALA A 210 4.17 8.76 6.49
C ALA A 210 5.07 9.22 5.33
N ALA A 211 4.97 10.50 4.94
CA ALA A 211 5.62 11.05 3.76
C ALA A 211 7.03 11.62 4.06
N ALA A 212 8.05 10.77 4.11
CA ALA A 212 9.42 11.18 4.39
C ALA A 212 10.18 11.78 3.18
N TYR A 213 9.74 11.52 1.95
CA TYR A 213 10.42 12.01 0.74
C TYR A 213 10.24 13.51 0.49
N PRO A 214 9.04 14.11 0.54
CA PRO A 214 8.87 15.54 0.30
C PRO A 214 9.82 16.44 1.13
N PRO A 215 9.91 16.30 2.48
CA PRO A 215 10.87 17.09 3.25
C PRO A 215 12.33 16.73 2.94
N SER A 216 12.64 15.48 2.59
CA SER A 216 14.00 15.06 2.22
C SER A 216 14.45 15.68 0.89
N LEU A 217 13.57 15.73 -0.11
CA LEU A 217 13.83 16.37 -1.41
C LEU A 217 14.04 17.88 -1.22
N ALA A 218 13.20 18.54 -0.43
CA ALA A 218 13.37 19.95 -0.09
C ALA A 218 14.70 20.23 0.63
N ALA A 219 15.16 19.31 1.47
CA ALA A 219 16.44 19.42 2.19
C ALA A 219 17.66 18.97 1.36
N GLY A 220 17.47 18.35 0.18
CA GLY A 220 18.54 17.76 -0.62
C GLY A 220 19.25 16.56 0.02
N ARG A 221 18.68 15.98 1.09
CA ARG A 221 19.24 14.82 1.81
C ARG A 221 18.13 14.03 2.52
N PRO A 222 18.32 12.73 2.84
CA PRO A 222 17.37 11.98 3.65
C PRO A 222 17.13 12.64 5.02
N VAL A 223 15.87 12.86 5.35
CA VAL A 223 15.38 13.39 6.63
C VAL A 223 14.45 12.36 7.26
N SER A 224 14.60 12.15 8.57
CA SER A 224 13.73 11.26 9.34
C SER A 224 12.47 12.01 9.82
N LEU A 225 11.33 11.35 9.75
CA LEU A 225 10.10 11.76 10.42
C LEU A 225 10.17 11.43 11.91
N GLU A 226 9.67 12.33 12.75
CA GLU A 226 9.58 12.08 14.20
C GLU A 226 8.44 11.13 14.55
N ARG A 227 7.29 11.25 13.87
CA ARG A 227 6.10 10.43 14.06
C ARG A 227 5.42 10.19 12.73
N TYR A 228 5.01 8.96 12.50
CA TYR A 228 4.34 8.55 11.27
C TYR A 228 3.48 7.31 11.54
N ALA A 229 2.30 7.26 10.95
CA ALA A 229 1.37 6.14 11.06
C ALA A 229 0.43 6.15 9.85
N THR A 230 0.30 5.02 9.17
CA THR A 230 -0.56 4.86 7.99
C THR A 230 -1.05 3.42 7.90
N MET A 231 -2.20 3.19 7.28
CA MET A 231 -2.63 1.84 6.93
C MET A 231 -1.74 1.18 5.87
N ALA A 232 -0.96 1.97 5.12
CA ALA A 232 -0.06 1.50 4.08
C ALA A 232 1.29 1.03 4.65
N ASP A 233 1.25 -0.08 5.38
CA ASP A 233 2.39 -0.70 6.07
C ASP A 233 3.62 -0.91 5.16
N GLY A 234 3.43 -1.30 3.90
CA GLY A 234 4.51 -1.49 2.92
C GLY A 234 5.29 -0.22 2.54
N ILE A 235 4.75 0.97 2.82
CA ILE A 235 5.40 2.27 2.59
C ILE A 235 5.55 3.10 3.86
N MET A 236 5.23 2.53 5.04
CA MET A 236 5.39 3.18 6.34
C MET A 236 6.88 3.21 6.73
N VAL A 237 7.65 4.11 6.13
CA VAL A 237 9.10 4.24 6.30
C VAL A 237 9.44 5.66 6.72
N GLY A 238 9.98 5.81 7.94
CA GLY A 238 10.26 7.13 8.53
C GLY A 238 11.42 7.90 7.90
N ARG A 239 12.27 7.27 7.09
CA ARG A 239 13.42 7.92 6.43
C ARG A 239 13.71 7.26 5.08
N PRO A 240 13.94 8.02 3.99
CA PRO A 240 14.42 7.45 2.73
C PRO A 240 15.73 6.65 2.92
N GLY A 241 15.94 5.64 2.07
CA GLY A 241 17.26 5.00 1.95
C GLY A 241 18.25 5.95 1.29
N ASP A 242 19.53 5.84 1.65
CA ASP A 242 20.56 6.74 1.11
C ASP A 242 20.74 6.54 -0.39
N ILE A 243 20.79 5.28 -0.83
CA ILE A 243 20.97 4.89 -2.22
C ILE A 243 19.72 5.26 -3.05
N PRO A 244 18.48 4.83 -2.70
CA PRO A 244 17.30 5.26 -3.45
C PRO A 244 17.09 6.76 -3.47
N PHE A 245 17.48 7.50 -2.42
CA PHE A 245 17.34 8.96 -2.40
C PHE A 245 18.18 9.61 -3.50
N GLU A 246 19.46 9.22 -3.64
CA GLU A 246 20.34 9.74 -4.69
C GLU A 246 19.71 9.58 -6.08
N VAL A 247 19.18 8.38 -6.36
CA VAL A 247 18.52 8.07 -7.64
C VAL A 247 17.25 8.89 -7.82
N VAL A 248 16.37 8.90 -6.83
CA VAL A 248 15.06 9.58 -6.91
C VAL A 248 15.25 11.09 -7.05
N ASN A 249 16.17 11.69 -6.31
CA ASN A 249 16.48 13.12 -6.40
C ASN A 249 17.03 13.52 -7.76
N THR A 250 17.69 12.60 -8.46
CA THR A 250 18.30 12.86 -9.78
C THR A 250 17.37 12.53 -10.95
N LEU A 251 16.59 11.45 -10.83
CA LEU A 251 15.87 10.86 -11.97
C LEU A 251 14.34 10.90 -11.87
N ALA A 252 13.75 10.98 -10.67
CA ALA A 252 12.29 11.00 -10.56
C ALA A 252 11.73 12.40 -10.79
N ASP A 253 10.50 12.49 -11.30
CA ASP A 253 9.83 13.77 -11.61
C ASP A 253 9.05 14.34 -10.41
N GLY A 254 9.22 13.74 -9.24
CA GLY A 254 8.65 14.19 -7.98
C GLY A 254 7.99 13.07 -7.17
N VAL A 255 7.63 13.42 -5.93
CA VAL A 255 6.89 12.54 -5.02
C VAL A 255 5.67 13.29 -4.51
N ARG A 256 4.50 12.72 -4.74
CA ARG A 256 3.20 13.22 -4.28
C ARG A 256 2.75 12.48 -3.03
N THR A 257 1.76 13.03 -2.34
CA THR A 257 1.15 12.41 -1.16
C THR A 257 -0.34 12.20 -1.36
N VAL A 258 -0.89 11.19 -0.72
CA VAL A 258 -2.34 10.89 -0.72
C VAL A 258 -2.86 10.70 0.70
N SER A 259 -4.13 11.03 0.90
CA SER A 259 -4.85 10.85 2.16
C SER A 259 -5.18 9.38 2.48
N GLU A 260 -5.40 9.04 3.76
CA GLU A 260 -5.86 7.70 4.18
C GLU A 260 -7.24 7.37 3.59
N GLU A 261 -8.08 8.38 3.45
CA GLU A 261 -9.39 8.32 2.81
C GLU A 261 -9.24 7.97 1.32
N ALA A 262 -8.32 8.61 0.60
CA ALA A 262 -8.06 8.29 -0.81
C ALA A 262 -7.51 6.85 -0.99
N ILE A 263 -6.62 6.39 -0.09
CA ILE A 263 -6.14 5.00 -0.09
C ILE A 263 -7.31 4.02 0.11
N SER A 264 -8.22 4.32 1.03
CA SER A 264 -9.40 3.49 1.29
C SER A 264 -10.36 3.43 0.09
N ARG A 265 -10.60 4.57 -0.57
CA ARG A 265 -11.39 4.62 -1.83
C ARG A 265 -10.71 3.83 -2.94
N ALA A 266 -9.39 3.91 -3.05
CA ALA A 266 -8.62 3.18 -4.05
C ALA A 266 -8.71 1.65 -3.86
N LEU A 267 -8.68 1.18 -2.62
CA LEU A 267 -8.86 -0.23 -2.29
C LEU A 267 -10.27 -0.73 -2.63
N LEU A 268 -11.29 0.05 -2.27
CA LEU A 268 -12.68 -0.26 -2.62
C LEU A 268 -12.86 -0.34 -4.15
N LEU A 269 -12.31 0.64 -4.89
CA LEU A 269 -12.32 0.65 -6.35
C LEU A 269 -11.58 -0.58 -6.93
N GLY A 270 -10.45 -0.96 -6.34
CA GLY A 270 -9.71 -2.16 -6.71
C GLY A 270 -10.56 -3.42 -6.67
N LEU A 271 -11.37 -3.57 -5.63
CA LEU A 271 -12.28 -4.70 -5.48
C LEU A 271 -13.53 -4.59 -6.38
N GLU A 272 -14.16 -3.42 -6.45
CA GLU A 272 -15.44 -3.25 -7.14
C GLU A 272 -15.30 -3.14 -8.66
N ARG A 273 -14.23 -2.51 -9.15
CA ARG A 273 -14.07 -2.16 -10.56
C ARG A 273 -12.95 -2.93 -11.22
N LEU A 274 -11.84 -3.16 -10.52
CA LEU A 274 -10.67 -3.87 -11.06
C LEU A 274 -10.72 -5.37 -10.80
N LYS A 275 -11.52 -5.83 -9.83
CA LYS A 275 -11.60 -7.23 -9.38
C LYS A 275 -10.25 -7.75 -8.89
N MET A 276 -9.49 -6.86 -8.27
CA MET A 276 -8.13 -7.12 -7.80
C MET A 276 -8.05 -6.93 -6.29
N VAL A 277 -7.42 -7.88 -5.61
CA VAL A 277 -7.00 -7.72 -4.22
C VAL A 277 -5.63 -7.05 -4.24
N VAL A 278 -5.57 -5.85 -3.68
CA VAL A 278 -4.37 -5.02 -3.57
C VAL A 278 -4.24 -4.60 -2.11
N GLU A 279 -3.01 -4.51 -1.60
CA GLU A 279 -2.76 -3.96 -0.26
C GLU A 279 -2.71 -2.42 -0.29
N PRO A 280 -2.81 -1.71 0.84
CA PRO A 280 -2.92 -0.25 0.81
C PRO A 280 -1.69 0.42 0.17
N ALA A 281 -0.48 -0.10 0.43
CA ALA A 281 0.76 0.34 -0.23
C ALA A 281 0.78 0.08 -1.75
N GLY A 282 0.09 -0.96 -2.22
CA GLY A 282 -0.09 -1.25 -3.65
C GLY A 282 -1.13 -0.36 -4.31
N ALA A 283 -2.08 0.18 -3.55
CA ALA A 283 -3.18 0.99 -4.04
C ALA A 283 -2.87 2.49 -4.11
N VAL A 284 -1.76 2.97 -3.52
CA VAL A 284 -1.45 4.41 -3.51
C VAL A 284 -1.35 5.08 -4.89
N PRO A 285 -0.89 4.41 -5.97
CA PRO A 285 -0.96 5.01 -7.30
C PRO A 285 -2.40 5.26 -7.76
N ILE A 286 -3.33 4.34 -7.49
CA ILE A 286 -4.76 4.54 -7.77
C ILE A 286 -5.30 5.69 -6.93
N ALA A 287 -4.93 5.75 -5.64
CA ALA A 287 -5.36 6.84 -4.76
C ALA A 287 -4.94 8.21 -5.29
N ALA A 288 -3.73 8.31 -5.87
CA ALA A 288 -3.25 9.56 -6.46
C ALA A 288 -4.07 9.96 -7.70
N LEU A 289 -4.43 9.00 -8.56
CA LEU A 289 -5.31 9.26 -9.70
C LEU A 289 -6.73 9.66 -9.27
N LEU A 290 -7.21 9.18 -8.11
CA LEU A 290 -8.51 9.57 -7.57
C LEU A 290 -8.52 10.97 -6.95
N GLU A 291 -7.41 11.36 -6.32
CA GLU A 291 -7.32 12.64 -5.60
C GLU A 291 -6.97 13.80 -6.53
N ASP A 292 -6.18 13.54 -7.59
CA ASP A 292 -5.78 14.54 -8.59
C ASP A 292 -5.84 13.95 -10.01
N PRO A 293 -7.04 13.77 -10.58
CA PRO A 293 -7.22 13.09 -11.87
C PRO A 293 -6.61 13.85 -13.05
N ASP A 294 -6.61 15.19 -13.01
CA ASP A 294 -6.04 16.04 -14.05
C ASP A 294 -4.51 16.23 -13.91
N GLY A 295 -3.93 15.71 -12.83
CA GLY A 295 -2.52 15.87 -12.49
C GLY A 295 -1.54 15.01 -13.28
N PHE A 296 -2.01 14.14 -14.16
CA PHE A 296 -1.20 13.11 -14.83
C PHE A 296 -1.36 13.15 -16.35
N GLU A 297 -0.24 13.22 -17.07
CA GLU A 297 -0.24 13.14 -18.54
C GLU A 297 -0.27 11.66 -18.96
N GLY A 298 -1.31 11.25 -19.67
CA GLY A 298 -1.46 9.86 -20.11
C GLY A 298 -0.89 9.58 -21.51
N PRO A 299 -0.75 8.29 -21.89
CA PRO A 299 -1.13 7.09 -21.13
C PRO A 299 -0.37 6.91 -19.80
N VAL A 300 -1.11 6.55 -18.75
CA VAL A 300 -0.59 6.41 -17.38
C VAL A 300 -0.47 4.94 -17.00
N VAL A 301 0.64 4.56 -16.38
CA VAL A 301 0.83 3.23 -15.78
C VAL A 301 0.89 3.37 -14.26
N ALA A 302 -0.09 2.80 -13.56
CA ALA A 302 -0.12 2.70 -12.10
C ALA A 302 0.43 1.34 -11.63
N VAL A 303 1.46 1.34 -10.78
CA VAL A 303 2.10 0.11 -10.30
C VAL A 303 1.42 -0.44 -9.05
N LEU A 304 0.69 -1.54 -9.18
CA LEU A 304 0.06 -2.24 -8.06
C LEU A 304 1.11 -3.08 -7.34
N SER A 305 1.85 -2.46 -6.40
CA SER A 305 3.10 -3.01 -5.88
C SER A 305 2.95 -4.32 -5.08
N GLY A 306 1.80 -4.58 -4.47
CA GLY A 306 1.56 -5.79 -3.70
C GLY A 306 0.10 -6.03 -3.34
N GLY A 307 -0.22 -7.27 -2.96
CA GLY A 307 -1.57 -7.74 -2.61
C GLY A 307 -1.67 -8.40 -1.24
N ASN A 308 -0.61 -8.35 -0.42
CA ASN A 308 -0.52 -9.09 0.85
C ASN A 308 -1.18 -8.34 2.02
N ILE A 309 -2.49 -8.19 1.93
CA ILE A 309 -3.31 -7.55 2.94
C ILE A 309 -3.85 -8.56 3.96
N ASP A 310 -3.74 -8.21 5.25
CA ASP A 310 -4.36 -8.97 6.33
C ASP A 310 -5.90 -8.91 6.20
N PRO A 311 -6.63 -10.03 6.29
CA PRO A 311 -8.09 -10.03 6.14
C PRO A 311 -8.83 -9.12 7.14
N GLN A 312 -8.35 -8.96 8.37
CA GLN A 312 -8.96 -8.05 9.34
C GLN A 312 -8.68 -6.59 8.97
N LEU A 313 -7.48 -6.28 8.48
CA LEU A 313 -7.19 -4.97 7.92
C LEU A 313 -8.08 -4.69 6.71
N MET A 314 -8.23 -5.64 5.79
CA MET A 314 -9.12 -5.54 4.63
C MET A 314 -10.56 -5.21 5.07
N GLN A 315 -11.10 -5.93 6.04
CA GLN A 315 -12.45 -5.68 6.55
C GLN A 315 -12.60 -4.26 7.11
N ARG A 316 -11.63 -3.79 7.93
CA ARG A 316 -11.65 -2.43 8.49
C ARG A 316 -11.58 -1.36 7.41
N VAL A 317 -10.68 -1.52 6.44
CA VAL A 317 -10.48 -0.54 5.37
C VAL A 317 -11.65 -0.53 4.39
N LEU A 318 -12.25 -1.69 4.09
CA LEU A 318 -13.47 -1.76 3.29
C LEU A 318 -14.63 -1.04 3.97
N ARG A 319 -14.82 -1.24 5.27
CA ARG A 319 -15.85 -0.52 6.04
C ARG A 319 -15.61 0.99 6.00
N HIS A 320 -14.36 1.42 6.20
CA HIS A 320 -13.99 2.83 6.11
C HIS A 320 -14.20 3.40 4.70
N GLY A 321 -13.79 2.69 3.65
CA GLY A 321 -13.98 3.08 2.25
C GLY A 321 -15.47 3.16 1.86
N LEU A 322 -16.31 2.23 2.31
CA LEU A 322 -17.75 2.26 2.09
C LEU A 322 -18.41 3.43 2.85
N ALA A 323 -17.96 3.75 4.06
CA ALA A 323 -18.40 4.96 4.78
C ALA A 323 -17.99 6.24 4.04
N ALA A 324 -16.74 6.35 3.61
CA ALA A 324 -16.24 7.49 2.82
C ALA A 324 -16.96 7.66 1.47
N ALA A 325 -17.42 6.57 0.87
CA ALA A 325 -18.25 6.57 -0.33
C ALA A 325 -19.74 6.89 -0.06
N GLY A 326 -20.12 7.21 1.19
CA GLY A 326 -21.50 7.47 1.57
C GLY A 326 -22.40 6.25 1.46
N ARG A 327 -21.85 5.03 1.61
CA ARG A 327 -22.59 3.76 1.62
C ARG A 327 -22.83 3.21 3.02
N TYR A 328 -22.13 3.74 4.02
CA TYR A 328 -22.50 3.62 5.43
C TYR A 328 -22.70 5.02 5.99
N LEU A 329 -23.76 5.20 6.76
CA LEU A 329 -24.06 6.43 7.48
C LEU A 329 -24.25 6.07 8.95
N SER A 330 -23.44 6.67 9.82
CA SER A 330 -23.63 6.62 11.27
C SER A 330 -24.20 7.95 11.72
N LEU A 331 -25.26 7.93 12.51
CA LEU A 331 -25.88 9.13 13.04
C LEU A 331 -26.52 8.85 14.38
N ARG A 332 -26.67 9.90 15.18
CA ARG A 332 -27.40 9.88 16.43
C ARG A 332 -28.64 10.73 16.32
N VAL A 333 -29.75 10.20 16.79
CA VAL A 333 -31.04 10.88 16.79
C VAL A 333 -31.55 10.99 18.21
N ARG A 334 -31.97 12.18 18.62
CA ARG A 334 -32.65 12.38 19.91
C ARG A 334 -34.16 12.28 19.73
N LEU A 335 -34.81 11.54 20.62
CA LEU A 335 -36.27 11.38 20.69
C LEU A 335 -36.77 11.41 22.13
N ALA A 336 -38.07 11.70 22.29
CA ALA A 336 -38.74 11.52 23.56
C ALA A 336 -38.83 10.03 23.94
N ASP A 337 -38.56 9.69 25.20
CA ASP A 337 -38.62 8.31 25.70
C ASP A 337 -40.07 7.89 25.96
N ARG A 338 -40.78 7.51 24.89
CA ARG A 338 -42.17 7.03 24.93
C ARG A 338 -42.35 5.81 24.02
N PRO A 339 -43.27 4.88 24.36
CA PRO A 339 -43.59 3.76 23.49
C PRO A 339 -43.95 4.20 22.06
N GLY A 340 -43.44 3.50 21.05
CA GLY A 340 -43.72 3.74 19.63
C GLY A 340 -42.75 4.70 18.91
N ARG A 341 -42.00 5.55 19.63
CA ARG A 341 -41.13 6.56 19.00
C ARG A 341 -40.01 6.00 18.13
N LEU A 342 -39.40 4.88 18.56
CA LEU A 342 -38.41 4.19 17.73
C LEU A 342 -39.04 3.61 16.46
N ALA A 343 -40.25 3.05 16.54
CA ALA A 343 -40.94 2.51 15.38
C ALA A 343 -41.27 3.61 14.35
N GLU A 344 -41.68 4.79 14.82
CA GLU A 344 -41.91 5.96 13.97
C GLU A 344 -40.61 6.43 13.28
N LEU A 345 -39.49 6.47 14.01
CA LEU A 345 -38.18 6.79 13.45
C LEU A 345 -37.77 5.80 12.35
N LEU A 346 -37.88 4.50 12.61
CA LEU A 346 -37.58 3.45 11.63
C LEU A 346 -38.52 3.52 10.42
N ALA A 347 -39.78 3.89 10.61
CA ALA A 347 -40.71 4.12 9.51
C ALA A 347 -40.31 5.33 8.63
N VAL A 348 -39.73 6.38 9.21
CA VAL A 348 -39.16 7.49 8.42
C VAL A 348 -38.01 6.99 7.55
N LEU A 349 -37.09 6.22 8.11
CA LEU A 349 -35.95 5.65 7.38
C LEU A 349 -36.38 4.68 6.27
N ALA A 350 -37.42 3.88 6.52
CA ALA A 350 -37.96 2.97 5.52
C ALA A 350 -38.53 3.71 4.29
N ARG A 351 -39.11 4.91 4.46
CA ARG A 351 -39.66 5.71 3.34
C ARG A 351 -38.58 6.24 2.39
N VAL A 352 -37.36 6.43 2.88
CA VAL A 352 -36.20 6.82 2.06
C VAL A 352 -35.40 5.63 1.57
N ASP A 353 -35.83 4.40 1.85
CA ASP A 353 -35.12 3.18 1.47
C ASP A 353 -33.71 3.09 2.08
N ALA A 354 -33.57 3.57 3.33
CA ALA A 354 -32.38 3.38 4.14
C ALA A 354 -32.47 2.07 4.92
N ASN A 355 -31.51 1.17 4.71
CA ASN A 355 -31.45 -0.10 5.41
C ASN A 355 -30.75 0.09 6.77
N VAL A 356 -31.34 -0.44 7.83
CA VAL A 356 -30.85 -0.29 9.20
C VAL A 356 -30.04 -1.52 9.57
N LEU A 357 -28.76 -1.31 9.86
CA LEU A 357 -27.83 -2.40 10.18
C LEU A 357 -27.72 -2.64 11.68
N ASP A 358 -27.74 -1.55 12.45
CA ASP A 358 -27.62 -1.58 13.90
C ASP A 358 -28.37 -0.40 14.52
N VAL A 359 -28.94 -0.64 15.69
CA VAL A 359 -29.70 0.35 16.47
C VAL A 359 -29.36 0.16 17.93
N ALA A 360 -28.79 1.19 18.57
CA ALA A 360 -28.58 1.21 20.00
C ALA A 360 -29.40 2.32 20.67
N HIS A 361 -30.08 1.97 21.76
CA HIS A 361 -30.87 2.89 22.57
C HIS A 361 -30.04 3.33 23.78
N VAL A 362 -29.64 4.60 23.83
CA VAL A 362 -28.78 5.16 24.86
C VAL A 362 -29.60 6.07 25.77
N ARG A 363 -29.74 5.68 27.05
CA ARG A 363 -30.46 6.42 28.10
C ARG A 363 -29.56 7.00 29.17
N THR A 364 -28.25 6.75 29.08
CA THR A 364 -27.27 7.06 30.13
C THR A 364 -26.32 8.19 29.77
N ASP A 365 -26.57 8.91 28.66
CA ASP A 365 -25.76 10.08 28.30
C ASP A 365 -26.09 11.27 29.23
N PRO A 366 -25.10 11.89 29.92
CA PRO A 366 -25.31 13.02 30.81
C PRO A 366 -25.95 14.26 30.15
N GLN A 367 -25.92 14.37 28.82
CA GLN A 367 -26.52 15.48 28.08
C GLN A 367 -28.01 15.28 27.76
N LEU A 368 -28.59 14.12 28.07
CA LEU A 368 -30.00 13.83 27.84
C LEU A 368 -30.89 14.46 28.91
N GLY A 369 -32.00 15.07 28.49
CA GLY A 369 -33.08 15.42 29.40
C GLY A 369 -33.71 14.16 30.04
N LEU A 370 -34.36 14.33 31.19
CA LEU A 370 -34.97 13.24 31.97
C LEU A 370 -35.99 12.38 31.18
N THR A 371 -36.50 12.89 30.06
CA THR A 371 -37.50 12.24 29.20
C THR A 371 -36.99 12.03 27.77
N GLU A 372 -35.68 12.09 27.56
CA GLU A 372 -35.05 11.94 26.25
C GLU A 372 -34.26 10.64 26.17
N VAL A 373 -34.19 10.08 24.97
CA VAL A 373 -33.33 8.95 24.62
C VAL A 373 -32.58 9.30 23.34
N GLU A 374 -31.30 8.93 23.29
CA GLU A 374 -30.50 9.01 22.07
C GLU A 374 -30.52 7.64 21.39
N VAL A 375 -30.67 7.64 20.07
CA VAL A 375 -30.66 6.44 19.24
C VAL A 375 -29.51 6.53 18.28
N ASP A 376 -28.53 5.67 18.50
CA ASP A 376 -27.41 5.48 17.60
C ASP A 376 -27.85 4.56 16.47
N LEU A 377 -27.75 5.05 15.24
CA LEU A 377 -28.15 4.35 14.03
C LEU A 377 -26.93 4.13 13.14
N HIS A 378 -26.73 2.88 12.73
CA HIS A 378 -25.85 2.54 11.63
C HIS A 378 -26.68 2.09 10.43
N LEU A 379 -26.58 2.85 9.35
CA LEU A 379 -27.39 2.69 8.15
C LEU A 379 -26.53 2.31 6.95
N GLU A 380 -27.08 1.49 6.07
CA GLU A 380 -26.57 1.31 4.72
C GLU A 380 -27.30 2.26 3.77
N THR A 381 -26.50 3.02 3.02
CA THR A 381 -26.94 4.05 2.09
C THR A 381 -26.39 3.80 0.69
N LYS A 382 -26.84 4.59 -0.29
CA LYS A 382 -26.56 4.36 -1.72
C LYS A 382 -25.54 5.34 -2.30
N GLY A 383 -24.87 6.11 -1.45
CA GLY A 383 -23.96 7.18 -1.83
C GLY A 383 -24.32 8.52 -1.18
N PRO A 384 -23.53 9.57 -1.44
CA PRO A 384 -23.66 10.87 -0.78
C PRO A 384 -25.03 11.53 -0.96
N GLU A 385 -25.64 11.42 -2.14
CA GLU A 385 -26.98 11.95 -2.41
C GLU A 385 -28.05 11.26 -1.56
N HIS A 386 -27.96 9.94 -1.41
CA HIS A 386 -28.88 9.20 -0.55
C HIS A 386 -28.66 9.54 0.93
N CYS A 387 -27.40 9.70 1.38
CA CYS A 387 -27.13 10.20 2.73
C CYS A 387 -27.80 11.56 2.97
N ALA A 388 -27.69 12.48 2.01
CA ALA A 388 -28.31 13.80 2.12
C ALA A 388 -29.85 13.70 2.17
N ALA A 389 -30.46 12.82 1.37
CA ALA A 389 -31.90 12.56 1.41
C ALA A 389 -32.35 12.00 2.77
N VAL A 390 -31.62 11.04 3.33
CA VAL A 390 -31.89 10.46 4.67
C VAL A 390 -31.82 11.54 5.74
N LEU A 391 -30.76 12.34 5.77
CA LEU A 391 -30.59 13.43 6.73
C LEU A 391 -31.67 14.50 6.57
N GLY A 392 -32.06 14.80 5.33
CA GLY A 392 -33.13 15.74 5.00
C GLY A 392 -34.48 15.29 5.54
N GLU A 393 -34.86 14.03 5.31
CA GLU A 393 -36.14 13.48 5.78
C GLU A 393 -36.22 13.34 7.29
N LEU A 394 -35.12 12.98 7.95
CA LEU A 394 -35.05 12.97 9.42
C LEU A 394 -35.27 14.39 9.99
N ARG A 395 -34.60 15.40 9.42
CA ARG A 395 -34.77 16.81 9.83
C ARG A 395 -36.18 17.31 9.54
N HIS A 396 -36.76 16.95 8.39
CA HIS A 396 -38.13 17.32 8.03
C HIS A 396 -39.17 16.71 8.98
N ALA A 397 -38.93 15.48 9.43
CA ALA A 397 -39.75 14.81 10.46
C ALA A 397 -39.55 15.38 11.89
N GLY A 398 -38.72 16.42 12.05
CA GLY A 398 -38.50 17.12 13.32
C GLY A 398 -37.46 16.49 14.23
N TYR A 399 -36.65 15.55 13.74
CA TYR A 399 -35.58 14.94 14.52
C TYR A 399 -34.33 15.83 14.59
N VAL A 400 -33.71 15.88 15.77
CA VAL A 400 -32.38 16.46 15.95
C VAL A 400 -31.35 15.38 15.64
N VAL A 401 -30.57 15.60 14.58
CA VAL A 401 -29.61 14.63 14.05
C VAL A 401 -28.19 15.15 14.22
N THR A 402 -27.32 14.30 14.77
CA THR A 402 -25.87 14.54 14.84
C THR A 402 -25.16 13.42 14.08
N THR A 403 -24.23 13.76 13.19
CA THR A 403 -23.49 12.81 12.33
C THR A 403 -22.05 12.65 12.78
#